data_AF-A0A933V526-F1
#
_entry.id   AF-A0A933V526-F1
#
_cell.length_a   1.000
_cell.length_b   1.000
_cell.length_c   1.000
_cell.angle_alpha   90.00
_cell.angle_beta   90.00
_cell.angle_gamma   90.00
#
_symmetry.space_group_name_H-M   'P 1'
#
loop_
_entity.id
_entity.type
_entity.pdbx_description
1 polymer ?
#
loop_
_entity_poly.entity_id
_entity_poly.type
_entity_poly.pdbx_seq_one_letter_code
_entity_poly.pdbx_strand_id
1 'polypeptide(L)'
;MQAERATLTPQQIALAESRVDCTHPLSTALDNNLPQINIVLAGSAAITDASDYQRYDKQNYGFLADAFASAGPFTLEPLEIVSIWSRVGKIAPNSRLPRYELARMMINAYAIQGTSHKGWQSFPRHFLETNELPAEVLEDKVGIKHVTSRMLQVHQSLMDLDAYAYGDRDSGPEATAKLALRIQEGDKNAQEEYEKLLEYYKAHRNELLEIIHENFGNAFVLLSPLIKRYLVPDET
;
A
#
# COMPACT_ATOMS: atom_id res chain seq x y z
N MET A 1 -17.54 7.53 15.76
CA MET A 1 -16.90 8.66 15.03
C MET A 1 -15.40 8.55 15.29
N GLN A 2 -14.61 8.19 14.28
CA GLN A 2 -13.15 8.38 14.38
C GLN A 2 -12.88 9.89 14.37
N ALA A 3 -11.98 10.36 15.23
CA ALA A 3 -11.55 11.75 15.20
C ALA A 3 -10.94 12.04 13.82
N GLU A 4 -11.30 13.17 13.23
CA GLU A 4 -10.74 13.61 11.96
C GLU A 4 -9.22 13.80 12.14
N ARG A 5 -8.42 13.07 11.36
CA ARG A 5 -6.97 13.14 11.44
C ARG A 5 -6.51 14.53 10.98
N ALA A 6 -5.54 15.11 11.69
CA ALA A 6 -4.98 16.40 11.34
C ALA A 6 -4.34 16.36 9.94
N THR A 7 -4.51 17.45 9.18
CA THR A 7 -3.89 17.60 7.85
C THR A 7 -2.37 17.50 7.94
N LEU A 8 -1.77 16.72 7.03
CA LEU A 8 -0.32 16.54 6.97
C LEU A 8 0.39 17.82 6.50
N THR A 9 1.57 18.09 7.04
CA THR A 9 2.40 19.25 6.66
C THR A 9 3.64 18.84 5.88
N PRO A 10 4.23 19.76 5.08
CA PRO A 10 5.48 19.49 4.37
C PRO A 10 6.62 19.06 5.30
N GLN A 11 6.73 19.65 6.50
CA GLN A 11 7.76 19.27 7.47
C GLN A 11 7.55 17.86 8.01
N GLN A 12 6.30 17.41 8.18
CA GLN A 12 6.01 16.05 8.62
C GLN A 12 6.41 15.02 7.58
N ILE A 13 6.11 15.29 6.31
CA ILE A 13 6.48 14.43 5.17
C ILE A 13 8.01 14.35 5.03
N ALA A 14 8.69 15.51 4.99
CA ALA A 14 10.15 15.54 4.91
C ALA A 14 10.82 14.84 6.11
N LEU A 15 10.26 15.00 7.31
CA LEU A 15 10.76 14.28 8.48
C LEU A 15 10.55 12.77 8.35
N ALA A 16 9.36 12.32 7.92
CA ALA A 16 9.07 10.91 7.71
C ALA A 16 10.01 10.27 6.66
N GLU A 17 10.29 10.98 5.56
CA GLU A 17 11.23 10.54 4.53
C GLU A 17 12.66 10.40 5.05
N SER A 18 13.10 11.35 5.86
CA SER A 18 14.46 11.33 6.43
C SER A 18 14.66 10.26 7.49
N ARG A 19 13.57 9.74 8.08
CA ARG A 19 13.56 8.64 9.06
C ARG A 19 13.79 7.28 8.38
N VAL A 20 14.92 7.15 7.71
CA VAL A 20 15.33 5.89 7.10
C VAL A 20 15.70 4.87 8.19
N ASP A 21 16.15 5.34 9.35
CA ASP A 21 16.55 4.51 10.49
C ASP A 21 15.47 4.47 11.59
N CYS A 22 14.22 4.74 11.22
CA CYS A 22 13.08 4.59 12.12
C CYS A 22 12.89 3.11 12.48
N THR A 23 12.71 2.84 13.77
CA THR A 23 12.43 1.51 14.31
C THR A 23 10.96 1.18 14.08
N HIS A 24 10.60 0.92 12.82
CA HIS A 24 9.33 0.31 12.47
C HIS A 24 9.52 -1.20 12.27
N PRO A 25 8.63 -2.07 12.80
CA PRO A 25 8.79 -3.52 12.68
C PRO A 25 8.97 -4.01 11.23
N LEU A 26 8.28 -3.42 10.26
CA LEU A 26 8.47 -3.73 8.84
C LEU A 26 9.83 -3.29 8.30
N SER A 27 10.36 -2.13 8.73
CA SER A 27 11.71 -1.69 8.36
C SER A 27 12.77 -2.62 8.95
N THR A 28 12.60 -3.04 10.20
CA THR A 28 13.47 -4.04 10.83
C THR A 28 13.40 -5.39 10.12
N ALA A 29 12.20 -5.84 9.70
CA ALA A 29 12.05 -7.06 8.93
C ALA A 29 12.74 -6.96 7.55
N LEU A 30 12.65 -5.81 6.87
CA LEU A 30 13.40 -5.54 5.65
C LEU A 30 14.91 -5.64 5.90
N ASP A 31 15.41 -4.97 6.94
CA ASP A 31 16.83 -4.91 7.27
C ASP A 31 17.43 -6.27 7.61
N ASN A 32 16.73 -7.04 8.45
CA ASN A 32 17.15 -8.39 8.85
C ASN A 32 17.19 -9.36 7.67
N ASN A 33 16.38 -9.12 6.63
CA ASN A 33 16.30 -9.97 5.46
C ASN A 33 17.07 -9.40 4.25
N LEU A 34 17.83 -8.31 4.40
CA LEU A 34 18.63 -7.72 3.32
C LEU A 34 19.52 -8.73 2.57
N PRO A 35 20.23 -9.65 3.24
CA PRO A 35 21.06 -10.65 2.54
C PRO A 35 20.23 -11.50 1.57
N GLN A 36 19.05 -11.96 2.01
CA GLN A 36 18.18 -12.80 1.18
C GLN A 36 17.53 -11.99 0.06
N ILE A 37 17.10 -10.74 0.34
CA ILE A 37 16.59 -9.81 -0.68
C ILE A 37 17.63 -9.63 -1.79
N ASN A 38 18.90 -9.42 -1.44
CA ASN A 38 19.97 -9.26 -2.42
C ASN A 38 20.22 -10.51 -3.26
N ILE A 39 20.09 -11.71 -2.68
CA ILE A 39 20.18 -12.98 -3.43
C ILE A 39 19.06 -13.06 -4.48
N VAL A 40 17.82 -12.76 -4.09
CA VAL A 40 16.66 -12.80 -4.99
C VAL A 40 16.78 -11.74 -6.09
N LEU A 41 17.22 -10.52 -5.76
CA LEU A 41 17.46 -9.47 -6.75
C LEU A 41 18.58 -9.85 -7.74
N ALA A 42 19.65 -10.49 -7.29
CA ALA A 42 20.69 -10.98 -8.17
C ALA A 42 20.18 -12.07 -9.12
N GLY A 43 19.33 -12.98 -8.62
CA GLY A 43 18.71 -14.03 -9.44
C GLY A 43 17.71 -13.50 -10.47
N SER A 44 17.02 -12.40 -10.18
CA SER A 44 16.05 -11.79 -11.10
C SER A 44 16.68 -10.87 -12.16
N ALA A 45 17.96 -10.51 -12.01
CA ALA A 45 18.65 -9.56 -12.89
C ALA A 45 18.72 -10.01 -14.36
N ALA A 46 18.77 -11.32 -14.61
CA ALA A 46 18.85 -11.88 -15.96
C ALA A 46 17.48 -12.12 -16.61
N ILE A 47 16.37 -11.99 -15.87
CA ILE A 47 15.02 -12.26 -16.37
C ILE A 47 14.53 -11.03 -17.14
N THR A 48 14.27 -11.18 -18.43
CA THR A 48 13.81 -10.06 -19.28
C THR A 48 12.31 -10.10 -19.56
N ASP A 49 11.71 -11.29 -19.54
CA ASP A 49 10.26 -11.46 -19.72
C ASP A 49 9.50 -11.07 -18.45
N ALA A 50 8.44 -10.28 -18.61
CA ALA A 50 7.65 -9.77 -17.49
C ALA A 50 6.84 -10.87 -16.78
N SER A 51 6.37 -11.89 -17.51
CA SER A 51 5.59 -13.00 -16.93
C SER A 51 6.48 -13.93 -16.12
N ASP A 52 7.68 -14.23 -16.63
CA ASP A 52 8.68 -15.00 -15.89
C ASP A 52 9.20 -14.21 -14.68
N TYR A 53 9.32 -12.90 -14.78
CA TYR A 53 9.66 -12.04 -13.65
C TYR A 53 8.61 -12.11 -12.53
N GLN A 54 7.33 -11.95 -12.87
CA GLN A 54 6.24 -12.10 -11.90
C GLN A 54 6.19 -13.49 -11.27
N ARG A 55 6.42 -14.54 -12.06
CA ARG A 55 6.50 -15.92 -11.53
C ARG A 55 7.67 -16.06 -10.56
N TYR A 56 8.83 -15.52 -10.91
CA TYR A 56 10.01 -15.53 -10.08
C TYR A 56 9.76 -14.81 -8.75
N ASP A 57 9.13 -13.63 -8.76
CA ASP A 57 8.83 -12.89 -7.54
C ASP A 57 7.95 -13.69 -6.58
N LYS A 58 6.85 -14.27 -7.08
CA LYS A 58 5.93 -15.09 -6.29
C LYS A 58 6.62 -16.28 -5.63
N GLN A 59 7.57 -16.90 -6.32
CA GLN A 59 8.29 -18.08 -5.83
C GLN A 59 9.39 -17.75 -4.83
N ASN A 60 9.96 -16.54 -4.90
CA ASN A 60 11.19 -16.22 -4.17
C ASN A 60 11.02 -15.19 -3.05
N TYR A 61 9.92 -14.42 -2.99
CA TYR A 61 9.68 -13.44 -1.92
C TYR A 61 8.84 -13.97 -0.75
N GLY A 62 8.46 -15.25 -0.73
CA GLY A 62 7.68 -15.84 0.37
C GLY A 62 8.32 -15.66 1.76
N PHE A 63 9.65 -15.66 1.85
CA PHE A 63 10.36 -15.40 3.11
C PHE A 63 10.04 -14.01 3.69
N LEU A 64 9.82 -13.01 2.83
CA LEU A 64 9.55 -11.64 3.26
C LEU A 64 8.10 -11.48 3.70
N ALA A 65 7.17 -12.17 3.03
CA ALA A 65 5.78 -12.27 3.48
C ALA A 65 5.71 -12.87 4.89
N ASP A 66 6.44 -13.96 5.14
CA ASP A 66 6.52 -14.62 6.45
C ASP A 66 7.16 -13.70 7.51
N ALA A 67 8.21 -12.97 7.13
CA ALA A 67 8.87 -12.01 8.01
C ALA A 67 7.95 -10.85 8.41
N PHE A 68 7.14 -10.32 7.48
CA PHE A 68 6.17 -9.26 7.78
C PHE A 68 5.02 -9.76 8.64
N ALA A 69 4.49 -10.95 8.37
CA ALA A 69 3.47 -11.58 9.22
C ALA A 69 3.97 -11.75 10.66
N SER A 70 5.27 -12.04 10.81
CA SER A 70 5.94 -12.29 12.10
C SER A 70 6.56 -11.05 12.73
N ALA A 71 6.44 -9.86 12.13
CA ALA A 71 7.13 -8.65 12.59
C ALA A 71 6.61 -8.12 13.95
N GLY A 72 5.50 -8.68 14.46
CA GLY A 72 4.83 -8.22 15.68
C GLY A 72 3.79 -7.11 15.39
N PRO A 73 3.22 -6.48 16.44
CA PRO A 73 2.25 -5.42 16.26
C PRO A 73 2.85 -4.17 15.61
N PHE A 74 2.18 -3.63 14.60
CA PHE A 74 2.57 -2.39 13.93
C PHE A 74 1.35 -1.69 13.30
N THR A 75 1.54 -0.44 12.90
CA THR A 75 0.53 0.37 12.21
C THR A 75 0.96 0.72 10.78
N LEU A 76 -0.01 1.16 9.98
CA LEU A 76 0.23 1.71 8.64
C LEU A 76 -0.41 3.10 8.59
N GLU A 77 0.00 3.96 9.52
CA GLU A 77 -0.38 5.38 9.51
C GLU A 77 0.37 6.12 8.37
N PRO A 78 -0.15 7.28 7.89
CA PRO A 78 0.40 7.95 6.71
C PRO A 78 1.92 8.16 6.75
N LEU A 79 2.45 8.71 7.85
CA LEU A 79 3.88 9.00 8.00
C LEU A 79 4.73 7.73 8.19
N GLU A 80 4.14 6.64 8.67
CA GLU A 80 4.84 5.35 8.78
C GLU A 80 5.02 4.72 7.41
N ILE A 81 3.98 4.77 6.56
CA ILE A 81 4.05 4.32 5.16
C ILE A 81 5.18 5.08 4.45
N VAL A 82 5.24 6.41 4.59
CA VAL A 82 6.31 7.25 4.01
C VAL A 82 7.69 6.81 4.51
N SER A 83 7.85 6.60 5.81
CA SER A 83 9.13 6.19 6.40
C SER A 83 9.58 4.79 5.94
N ILE A 84 8.68 3.81 5.94
CA ILE A 84 8.94 2.45 5.47
C ILE A 84 9.33 2.48 3.99
N TRP A 85 8.59 3.23 3.17
CA TRP A 85 8.82 3.26 1.73
C TRP A 85 10.10 4.01 1.36
N SER A 86 10.47 5.05 2.11
CA SER A 86 11.80 5.68 2.01
C SER A 86 12.91 4.65 2.24
N ARG A 87 12.75 3.75 3.24
CA ARG A 87 13.70 2.67 3.48
C ARG A 87 13.75 1.68 2.31
N VAL A 88 12.61 1.29 1.75
CA VAL A 88 12.54 0.44 0.54
C VAL A 88 13.32 1.06 -0.62
N GLY A 89 13.15 2.36 -0.86
CA GLY A 89 13.88 3.11 -1.87
C GLY A 89 15.41 3.06 -1.68
N LYS A 90 15.90 3.04 -0.44
CA LYS A 90 17.35 2.91 -0.17
C LYS A 90 17.90 1.50 -0.35
N ILE A 91 17.09 0.48 -0.08
CA ILE A 91 17.49 -0.92 -0.27
C ILE A 91 17.67 -1.20 -1.77
N ALA A 92 16.81 -0.60 -2.59
CA ALA A 92 16.69 -0.91 -4.00
C ALA A 92 16.55 0.36 -4.87
N PRO A 93 17.54 1.29 -4.86
CA PRO A 93 17.40 2.59 -5.53
C PRO A 93 17.22 2.46 -7.05
N ASN A 94 17.83 1.43 -7.64
CA ASN A 94 17.75 1.10 -9.07
C ASN A 94 17.23 -0.32 -9.33
N SER A 95 16.63 -0.95 -8.32
CA SER A 95 16.32 -2.38 -8.37
C SER A 95 14.87 -2.61 -8.82
N ARG A 96 14.68 -3.75 -9.50
CA ARG A 96 13.38 -4.27 -9.93
C ARG A 96 12.58 -4.87 -8.77
N LEU A 97 12.92 -4.59 -7.51
CA LEU A 97 12.21 -5.09 -6.34
C LEU A 97 10.69 -5.00 -6.60
N PRO A 98 9.91 -6.08 -6.39
CA PRO A 98 8.52 -6.07 -6.76
C PRO A 98 7.73 -5.21 -5.79
N ARG A 99 7.78 -3.89 -6.02
CA ARG A 99 7.24 -2.86 -5.14
C ARG A 99 5.74 -3.10 -4.92
N TYR A 100 5.01 -3.47 -5.96
CA TYR A 100 3.62 -3.88 -5.86
C TYR A 100 3.42 -5.03 -4.84
N GLU A 101 4.19 -6.10 -4.98
CA GLU A 101 4.11 -7.26 -4.09
C GLU A 101 4.53 -6.92 -2.67
N LEU A 102 5.51 -6.04 -2.53
CA LEU A 102 5.96 -5.57 -1.24
C LEU A 102 4.86 -4.82 -0.49
N ALA A 103 4.20 -3.85 -1.14
CA ALA A 103 3.07 -3.14 -0.56
C ALA A 103 1.96 -4.13 -0.17
N ARG A 104 1.67 -5.10 -1.04
CA ARG A 104 0.67 -6.15 -0.80
C ARG A 104 0.97 -6.99 0.43
N MET A 105 2.22 -7.46 0.58
CA MET A 105 2.65 -8.22 1.76
C MET A 105 2.52 -7.38 3.04
N MET A 106 2.89 -6.09 3.01
CA MET A 106 2.79 -5.19 4.17
C MET A 106 1.33 -4.96 4.59
N ILE A 107 0.44 -4.67 3.62
CA ILE A 107 -0.99 -4.48 3.84
C ILE A 107 -1.61 -5.75 4.44
N ASN A 108 -1.31 -6.91 3.86
CA ASN A 108 -1.83 -8.19 4.32
C ASN A 108 -1.34 -8.50 5.74
N ALA A 109 -0.05 -8.32 6.01
CA ALA A 109 0.52 -8.50 7.34
C ALA A 109 -0.14 -7.58 8.37
N TYR A 110 -0.41 -6.31 8.03
CA TYR A 110 -1.16 -5.40 8.89
C TYR A 110 -2.60 -5.86 9.15
N ALA A 111 -3.28 -6.31 8.10
CA ALA A 111 -4.70 -6.61 8.15
C ALA A 111 -5.03 -7.84 9.01
N ILE A 112 -4.11 -8.82 9.06
CA ILE A 112 -4.28 -10.03 9.87
C ILE A 112 -3.94 -9.85 11.35
N GLN A 113 -3.27 -8.75 11.74
CA GLN A 113 -2.89 -8.55 13.13
C GLN A 113 -4.12 -8.51 14.04
N GLY A 114 -4.14 -9.35 15.07
CA GLY A 114 -5.26 -9.44 16.02
C GLY A 114 -6.37 -10.42 15.60
N THR A 115 -6.22 -11.11 14.46
CA THR A 115 -7.07 -12.27 14.15
C THR A 115 -6.79 -13.42 15.11
N SER A 116 -7.84 -14.16 15.47
CA SER A 116 -7.74 -15.32 16.38
C SER A 116 -7.48 -16.64 15.65
N HIS A 117 -7.90 -16.76 14.39
CA HIS A 117 -7.74 -17.97 13.60
C HIS A 117 -6.31 -18.08 13.04
N LYS A 118 -5.60 -19.17 13.35
CA LYS A 118 -4.18 -19.34 12.97
C LYS A 118 -3.95 -19.37 11.45
N GLY A 119 -4.94 -19.80 10.67
CA GLY A 119 -4.86 -19.79 9.20
C GLY A 119 -4.62 -18.41 8.59
N TRP A 120 -4.91 -17.31 9.31
CA TRP A 120 -4.57 -15.97 8.83
C TRP A 120 -3.08 -15.68 8.81
N GLN A 121 -2.26 -16.38 9.60
CA GLN A 121 -0.81 -16.15 9.64
C GLN A 121 -0.12 -16.52 8.33
N SER A 122 -0.66 -17.49 7.58
CA SER A 122 -0.16 -17.85 6.25
C SER A 122 -0.70 -16.95 5.14
N PHE A 123 -1.68 -16.10 5.41
CA PHE A 123 -2.38 -15.32 4.39
C PHE A 123 -1.44 -14.43 3.55
N PRO A 124 -0.51 -13.63 4.10
CA PRO A 124 0.35 -12.77 3.29
C PRO A 124 1.14 -13.55 2.24
N ARG A 125 1.68 -14.71 2.63
CA ARG A 125 2.43 -15.59 1.72
C ARG A 125 1.53 -16.34 0.75
N HIS A 126 0.46 -16.94 1.25
CA HIS A 126 -0.50 -17.67 0.42
C HIS A 126 -1.08 -16.77 -0.66
N PHE A 127 -1.44 -15.53 -0.31
CA PHE A 127 -1.97 -14.55 -1.25
C PHE A 127 -0.91 -14.06 -2.26
N LEU A 128 0.36 -13.90 -1.83
CA LEU A 128 1.47 -13.62 -2.73
C LEU A 128 1.53 -14.69 -3.85
N GLU A 129 1.51 -15.95 -3.44
CA GLU A 129 1.71 -17.10 -4.32
C GLU A 129 0.48 -17.41 -5.20
N THR A 130 -0.74 -17.26 -4.67
CA THR A 130 -1.98 -17.76 -5.29
C THR A 130 -2.96 -16.68 -5.73
N ASN A 131 -2.89 -15.47 -5.16
CA ASN A 131 -3.95 -14.45 -5.23
C ASN A 131 -5.29 -14.88 -4.63
N GLU A 132 -5.31 -15.89 -3.75
CA GLU A 132 -6.52 -16.42 -3.13
C GLU A 132 -6.47 -16.35 -1.60
N LEU A 133 -7.63 -16.49 -0.95
CA LEU A 133 -7.71 -16.67 0.49
C LEU A 133 -7.41 -18.13 0.85
N PRO A 134 -6.67 -18.40 1.94
CA PRO A 134 -6.50 -19.76 2.43
C PRO A 134 -7.85 -20.41 2.71
N ALA A 135 -8.04 -21.66 2.28
CA ALA A 135 -9.28 -22.41 2.50
C ALA A 135 -9.71 -22.42 3.99
N GLU A 136 -8.72 -22.46 4.88
CA GLU A 136 -8.87 -22.48 6.34
C GLU A 136 -9.53 -21.22 6.92
N VAL A 137 -9.50 -20.08 6.21
CA VAL A 137 -10.07 -18.82 6.71
C VAL A 137 -11.38 -18.42 6.01
N LEU A 138 -11.84 -19.20 5.03
CA LEU A 138 -13.06 -18.89 4.28
C LEU A 138 -14.32 -18.89 5.14
N GLU A 139 -14.34 -19.73 6.19
CA GLU A 139 -15.47 -19.82 7.13
C GLU A 139 -15.32 -18.86 8.33
N ASP A 140 -14.16 -18.22 8.52
CA ASP A 140 -13.90 -17.30 9.63
C ASP A 140 -14.46 -15.90 9.35
N LYS A 141 -15.80 -15.78 9.43
CA LYS A 141 -16.51 -14.51 9.20
C LYS A 141 -16.03 -13.38 10.11
N VAL A 142 -15.60 -13.69 11.34
CA VAL A 142 -15.09 -12.70 12.29
C VAL A 142 -13.73 -12.18 11.82
N GLY A 143 -12.82 -13.08 11.44
CA GLY A 143 -11.54 -12.73 10.85
C GLY A 143 -11.68 -11.94 9.54
N ILE A 144 -12.57 -12.35 8.63
CA ILE A 144 -12.83 -11.63 7.37
C ILE A 144 -13.29 -10.20 7.64
N LYS A 145 -14.21 -10.01 8.59
CA LYS A 145 -14.69 -8.67 8.98
C LYS A 145 -13.57 -7.83 9.60
N HIS A 146 -12.73 -8.44 10.43
CA HIS A 146 -11.56 -7.79 11.03
C HIS A 146 -10.56 -7.33 9.97
N VAL A 147 -10.14 -8.23 9.08
CA VAL A 147 -9.21 -7.96 7.98
C VAL A 147 -9.75 -6.85 7.08
N THR A 148 -11.04 -6.91 6.73
CA THR A 148 -11.71 -5.84 5.97
C THR A 148 -11.63 -4.49 6.69
N SER A 149 -11.92 -4.46 7.99
CA SER A 149 -11.84 -3.22 8.77
C SER A 149 -10.42 -2.65 8.82
N ARG A 150 -9.39 -3.50 8.93
CA ARG A 150 -7.98 -3.07 8.93
C ARG A 150 -7.57 -2.57 7.56
N MET A 151 -8.01 -3.22 6.49
CA MET A 151 -7.81 -2.74 5.13
C MET A 151 -8.42 -1.35 4.90
N LEU A 152 -9.63 -1.08 5.41
CA LEU A 152 -10.23 0.25 5.34
C LEU A 152 -9.39 1.31 6.07
N GLN A 153 -8.72 0.95 7.17
CA GLN A 153 -7.80 1.86 7.86
C GLN A 153 -6.57 2.19 6.99
N VAL A 154 -6.03 1.20 6.27
CA VAL A 154 -4.95 1.44 5.30
C VAL A 154 -5.43 2.39 4.21
N HIS A 155 -6.61 2.14 3.64
CA HIS A 155 -7.18 3.01 2.62
C HIS A 155 -7.33 4.45 3.11
N GLN A 156 -7.81 4.65 4.33
CA GLN A 156 -7.89 5.98 4.92
C GLN A 156 -6.50 6.63 5.04
N SER A 157 -5.47 5.89 5.46
CA SER A 157 -4.10 6.41 5.51
C SER A 157 -3.57 6.81 4.13
N LEU A 158 -3.94 6.07 3.07
CA LEU A 158 -3.60 6.43 1.69
C LEU A 158 -4.35 7.68 1.22
N MET A 159 -5.64 7.80 1.54
CA MET A 159 -6.42 9.01 1.25
C MET A 159 -5.86 10.25 1.96
N ASP A 160 -5.29 10.09 3.16
CA ASP A 160 -4.64 11.19 3.88
C ASP A 160 -3.34 11.63 3.18
N LEU A 161 -2.58 10.68 2.60
CA LEU A 161 -1.41 10.98 1.77
C LEU A 161 -1.81 11.62 0.44
N ASP A 162 -2.86 11.13 -0.20
CA ASP A 162 -3.41 11.68 -1.43
C ASP A 162 -3.93 13.10 -1.21
N ALA A 163 -4.62 13.35 -0.09
CA ALA A 163 -5.07 14.71 0.27
C ALA A 163 -3.90 15.68 0.44
N TYR A 164 -2.74 15.21 0.92
CA TYR A 164 -1.53 16.03 0.99
C TYR A 164 -0.88 16.24 -0.38
N ALA A 165 -0.73 15.18 -1.18
CA ALA A 165 -0.05 15.26 -2.47
C ALA A 165 -0.89 16.00 -3.53
N TYR A 166 -2.21 15.82 -3.44
CA TYR A 166 -3.17 16.21 -4.45
C TYR A 166 -4.24 17.20 -3.94
N GLY A 167 -4.23 17.59 -2.68
CA GLY A 167 -5.19 18.58 -2.16
C GLY A 167 -6.64 18.05 -2.08
N ASP A 168 -6.86 16.79 -2.45
CA ASP A 168 -8.13 16.10 -2.42
C ASP A 168 -7.90 14.62 -2.08
N ARG A 169 -8.88 14.02 -1.39
CA ARG A 169 -8.91 12.61 -1.00
C ARG A 169 -9.26 11.68 -2.16
N ASP A 170 -9.91 12.17 -3.21
CA ASP A 170 -10.35 11.37 -4.35
C ASP A 170 -9.21 11.07 -5.35
N SER A 171 -7.94 11.30 -5.00
CA SER A 171 -6.76 11.25 -5.86
C SER A 171 -6.72 12.35 -6.93
N GLY A 172 -5.50 12.77 -7.29
CA GLY A 172 -5.31 13.89 -8.21
C GLY A 172 -5.92 13.71 -9.62
N PRO A 173 -5.87 12.51 -10.23
CA PRO A 173 -6.51 12.27 -11.53
C PRO A 173 -8.04 12.40 -11.50
N GLU A 174 -8.71 11.95 -10.44
CA GLU A 174 -10.17 12.02 -10.35
C GLU A 174 -10.65 13.46 -10.11
N ALA A 175 -9.99 14.19 -9.21
CA ALA A 175 -10.28 15.61 -8.99
C ALA A 175 -10.08 16.43 -10.27
N THR A 176 -8.99 16.16 -11.01
CA THR A 176 -8.72 16.77 -12.32
C THR A 176 -9.80 16.44 -13.34
N ALA A 177 -10.23 15.17 -13.42
CA ALA A 177 -11.27 14.74 -14.37
C ALA A 177 -12.62 15.39 -14.06
N LYS A 178 -13.01 15.47 -12.78
CA LYS A 178 -14.24 16.16 -12.33
C LYS A 178 -14.24 17.63 -12.73
N LEU A 179 -13.12 18.32 -12.53
CA LEU A 179 -12.98 19.73 -12.93
C LEU A 179 -12.97 19.90 -14.45
N ALA A 180 -12.31 19.02 -15.19
CA ALA A 180 -12.28 19.06 -16.66
C ALA A 180 -13.69 18.91 -17.27
N LEU A 181 -14.53 18.04 -16.71
CA LEU A 181 -15.93 17.90 -17.14
C LEU A 181 -16.72 19.19 -16.90
N ARG A 182 -16.62 19.79 -15.71
CA ARG A 182 -17.28 21.07 -15.39
C ARG A 182 -16.83 22.21 -16.31
N ILE A 183 -15.54 22.25 -16.65
CA ILE A 183 -14.99 23.23 -17.60
C ILE A 183 -15.61 23.04 -18.99
N GLN A 184 -15.76 21.80 -19.46
CA GLN A 184 -16.44 21.50 -20.73
C GLN A 184 -17.92 21.93 -20.72
N GLU A 185 -18.57 21.86 -19.55
CA GLU A 185 -19.94 22.33 -19.34
C GLU A 185 -20.05 23.87 -19.20
N GLY A 186 -18.93 24.59 -19.28
CA GLY A 186 -18.89 26.05 -19.27
C GLY A 186 -18.85 26.68 -17.87
N ASP A 187 -18.57 25.90 -16.83
CA ASP A 187 -18.37 26.41 -15.47
C ASP A 187 -17.05 27.18 -15.36
N LYS A 188 -17.15 28.51 -15.32
CA LYS A 188 -15.98 29.41 -15.19
C LYS A 188 -15.27 29.27 -13.85
N ASN A 189 -15.98 28.88 -12.78
CA ASN A 189 -15.38 28.67 -11.47
C ASN A 189 -14.50 27.41 -11.47
N ALA A 190 -14.87 26.40 -12.27
CA ALA A 190 -14.08 25.17 -12.42
C ALA A 190 -12.69 25.44 -13.03
N GLN A 191 -12.54 26.43 -13.91
CA GLN A 191 -11.24 26.83 -14.45
C GLN A 191 -10.33 27.40 -13.35
N GLU A 192 -10.85 28.27 -12.49
CA GLU A 192 -10.08 28.84 -11.36
C GLU A 192 -9.73 27.77 -10.31
N GLU A 193 -10.66 26.85 -10.02
CA GLU A 193 -10.42 25.69 -9.14
C GLU A 193 -9.32 24.79 -9.72
N TYR A 194 -9.34 24.54 -11.04
CA TYR A 194 -8.32 23.75 -11.72
C TYR A 194 -6.94 24.39 -11.67
N GLU A 195 -6.84 25.71 -11.87
CA GLU A 195 -5.57 26.43 -11.76
C GLU A 195 -5.00 26.37 -10.34
N LYS A 196 -5.84 26.57 -9.31
CA LYS A 196 -5.44 26.41 -7.90
C LYS A 196 -4.98 25.00 -7.59
N LEU A 197 -5.65 23.99 -8.14
CA LEU A 197 -5.28 22.59 -7.98
C LEU A 197 -3.91 22.29 -8.62
N LEU A 198 -3.64 22.83 -9.81
CA LEU A 198 -2.32 22.71 -10.46
C LEU A 198 -1.21 23.42 -9.68
N GLU A 199 -1.48 24.59 -9.11
CA GLU A 199 -0.53 25.29 -8.22
C GLU A 199 -0.27 24.48 -6.95
N TYR A 200 -1.32 23.91 -6.36
CA TYR A 200 -1.20 23.02 -5.21
C TYR A 200 -0.32 21.80 -5.54
N TYR A 201 -0.59 21.11 -6.64
CA TYR A 201 0.22 19.96 -7.09
C TYR A 201 1.69 20.34 -7.25
N LYS A 202 1.98 21.49 -7.89
CA LYS A 202 3.36 21.95 -8.07
C LYS A 202 4.05 22.22 -6.74
N ALA A 203 3.33 22.76 -5.75
CA ALA A 203 3.89 23.08 -4.44
C ALA A 203 4.09 21.84 -3.54
N HIS A 204 3.29 20.79 -3.74
CA HIS A 204 3.28 19.59 -2.88
C HIS A 204 3.81 18.32 -3.58
N ARG A 205 4.31 18.45 -4.82
CA ARG A 205 4.84 17.33 -5.59
C ARG A 205 5.92 16.60 -4.81
N ASN A 206 5.77 15.27 -4.73
CA ASN A 206 6.69 14.41 -4.03
C ASN A 206 6.78 13.05 -4.75
N GLU A 207 7.95 12.74 -5.30
CA GLU A 207 8.17 11.51 -6.06
C GLU A 207 7.94 10.24 -5.23
N LEU A 208 8.26 10.27 -3.93
CA LEU A 208 8.03 9.13 -3.06
C LEU A 208 6.53 8.88 -2.87
N LEU A 209 5.73 9.95 -2.70
CA LEU A 209 4.28 9.84 -2.57
C LEU A 209 3.62 9.33 -3.84
N GLU A 210 4.09 9.74 -5.03
CA GLU A 210 3.63 9.18 -6.31
C GLU A 210 3.87 7.66 -6.36
N ILE A 211 5.06 7.20 -5.96
CA ILE A 211 5.38 5.76 -5.92
C ILE A 211 4.53 5.04 -4.86
N ILE A 212 4.30 5.62 -3.69
CA ILE A 212 3.45 5.04 -2.65
C ILE A 212 2.02 4.87 -3.18
N HIS A 213 1.44 5.92 -3.75
CA HIS A 213 0.10 5.90 -4.31
C HIS A 213 -0.07 4.77 -5.33
N GLU A 214 0.85 4.68 -6.30
CA GLU A 214 0.82 3.63 -7.31
C GLU A 214 0.87 2.23 -6.69
N ASN A 215 1.82 1.97 -5.79
CA ASN A 215 2.07 0.62 -5.30
C ASN A 215 1.05 0.17 -4.24
N PHE A 216 0.72 1.03 -3.27
CA PHE A 216 -0.30 0.71 -2.26
C PHE A 216 -1.71 0.76 -2.84
N GLY A 217 -2.01 1.71 -3.72
CA GLY A 217 -3.31 1.83 -4.38
C GLY A 217 -3.62 0.58 -5.20
N ASN A 218 -2.70 0.16 -6.07
CA ASN A 218 -2.86 -1.07 -6.85
C ASN A 218 -3.00 -2.30 -5.94
N ALA A 219 -2.19 -2.39 -4.87
CA ALA A 219 -2.26 -3.52 -3.94
C ALA A 219 -3.64 -3.62 -3.29
N PHE A 220 -4.20 -2.47 -2.85
CA PHE A 220 -5.52 -2.41 -2.24
C PHE A 220 -6.65 -2.81 -3.19
N VAL A 221 -6.61 -2.36 -4.46
CA VAL A 221 -7.64 -2.61 -5.47
C VAL A 221 -7.86 -4.10 -5.75
N LEU A 222 -6.81 -4.93 -5.69
CA LEU A 222 -6.96 -6.38 -5.91
C LEU A 222 -7.51 -7.13 -4.70
N LEU A 223 -7.19 -6.70 -3.48
CA LEU A 223 -7.60 -7.37 -2.25
C LEU A 223 -9.04 -7.06 -1.84
N SER A 224 -9.47 -5.81 -2.00
CA SER A 224 -10.76 -5.32 -1.49
C SER A 224 -11.97 -6.09 -2.07
N PRO A 225 -12.06 -6.35 -3.39
CA PRO A 225 -13.15 -7.14 -3.96
C PRO A 225 -13.13 -8.60 -3.51
N LEU A 226 -11.95 -9.21 -3.37
CA LEU A 226 -11.83 -10.62 -3.00
C LEU A 226 -12.41 -10.88 -1.60
N ILE A 227 -12.03 -10.05 -0.62
CA ILE A 227 -12.49 -10.23 0.76
C ILE A 227 -13.97 -9.87 0.89
N LYS A 228 -14.45 -8.86 0.16
CA LYS A 228 -15.87 -8.46 0.16
C LYS A 228 -16.81 -9.57 -0.33
N ARG A 229 -16.37 -10.43 -1.26
CA ARG A 229 -17.18 -11.58 -1.74
C ARG A 229 -17.63 -12.50 -0.62
N TYR A 230 -16.85 -12.61 0.46
CA TYR A 230 -17.16 -13.48 1.59
C TYR A 230 -17.91 -12.78 2.73
N LEU A 231 -18.21 -11.48 2.60
CA LEU A 231 -19.03 -10.72 3.55
C LEU A 231 -20.51 -10.63 3.15
N VAL A 232 -20.82 -10.87 1.87
CA VAL A 232 -22.20 -10.91 1.38
C VAL A 232 -22.66 -12.37 1.42
N PRO A 233 -23.72 -12.71 2.17
CA PRO A 233 -24.33 -14.03 2.01
C PRO A 233 -24.84 -14.15 0.58
N ASP A 234 -24.58 -15.27 -0.08
CA ASP A 234 -25.17 -15.57 -1.38
C ASP A 234 -26.69 -15.29 -1.34
N GLU A 235 -27.12 -14.19 -1.96
CA GLU A 235 -28.48 -14.08 -2.48
C GLU A 235 -28.50 -14.91 -3.76
N THR A 236 -28.62 -16.22 -3.59
CA THR A 236 -29.01 -17.18 -4.63
C THR A 236 -30.27 -17.90 -4.20
#